data_AF-A0A3N5JFH9-F1
#
_entry.id   AF-A0A3N5JFH9-F1
#
_cell.length_a   1.000
_cell.length_b   1.000
_cell.length_c   1.000
_cell.angle_alpha   90.00
_cell.angle_beta   90.00
_cell.angle_gamma   90.00
#
_symmetry.space_group_name_H-M   'P 1'
#
loop_
_entity.id
_entity.type
_entity.pdbx_description
1 polymer ?
#
loop_
_entity_poly.entity_id
_entity_poly.type
_entity_poly.pdbx_seq_one_letter_code
_entity_poly.pdbx_strand_id
1 'polypeptide(L)'
;MYQPCAMRRRWLPVAAVLLVLFTSGCGDDDPATPAPEPDLKLSLAPHNGVLDLKLRNDGGPMSGAAALVAAFEDGQRDTLYLQPGAADSVSCRLSNIHGCVTVTSEAWGLEASADDCLKDSLEDMMDSLQLDSLMPSPVAILDIGLCTYAIHVDNLDSDPVTFELVRSDSGLTMRYVFRNLHGDLRGVGSNWACADQYGDVGITSVVVEADIDIDEGGNPEVSLGEAEAAVNGLDVNVDGILGS
;
A
#
# COMPACT_ATOMS: atom_id res chain seq x y z
N MET A 1 -44.97 -35.60 -1.68
CA MET A 1 -44.42 -34.93 -2.87
C MET A 1 -42.94 -35.28 -2.90
N TYR A 2 -42.53 -36.38 -3.56
CA TYR A 2 -42.13 -36.50 -4.97
C TYR A 2 -41.09 -35.42 -5.36
N GLN A 3 -39.88 -35.68 -5.85
CA GLN A 3 -39.18 -36.91 -6.29
C GLN A 3 -37.69 -36.51 -6.58
N PRO A 4 -36.67 -37.33 -6.28
CA PRO A 4 -35.27 -37.05 -6.63
C PRO A 4 -34.94 -37.45 -8.08
N CYS A 5 -34.05 -36.68 -8.73
CA CYS A 5 -33.67 -36.90 -10.13
C CYS A 5 -32.60 -38.00 -10.24
N ALA A 6 -32.90 -39.02 -11.03
CA ALA A 6 -32.15 -40.27 -11.16
C ALA A 6 -31.06 -40.23 -12.24
N MET A 7 -29.93 -40.86 -11.93
CA MET A 7 -28.91 -41.30 -12.87
C MET A 7 -29.50 -42.26 -13.92
N ARG A 8 -29.12 -42.09 -15.19
CA ARG A 8 -29.22 -43.14 -16.22
C ARG A 8 -27.86 -43.49 -16.77
N ARG A 9 -27.37 -44.67 -16.39
CA ARG A 9 -26.39 -45.46 -17.16
C ARG A 9 -27.03 -45.92 -18.46
N ARG A 10 -26.30 -45.84 -19.57
CA ARG A 10 -26.52 -46.67 -20.77
C ARG A 10 -25.19 -47.33 -21.15
N TRP A 11 -25.26 -48.63 -21.36
CA TRP A 11 -24.20 -49.49 -21.89
C TRP A 11 -24.37 -49.64 -23.40
N LEU A 12 -23.25 -49.45 -24.15
CA LEU A 12 -22.74 -50.18 -25.36
C LEU A 12 -23.60 -50.25 -26.65
N PRO A 13 -23.01 -50.38 -27.87
CA PRO A 13 -21.83 -51.21 -28.18
C PRO A 13 -20.73 -50.65 -29.11
N VAL A 14 -19.61 -51.37 -29.06
CA VAL A 14 -18.50 -51.58 -30.00
C VAL A 14 -18.78 -51.25 -31.48
N ALA A 15 -17.88 -50.47 -32.10
CA ALA A 15 -17.53 -50.58 -33.51
C ALA A 15 -16.05 -50.16 -33.70
N ALA A 16 -15.32 -50.94 -34.49
CA ALA A 16 -13.88 -50.90 -34.62
C ALA A 16 -13.46 -50.45 -36.03
N VAL A 17 -12.22 -49.97 -36.13
CA VAL A 17 -11.32 -49.94 -37.31
C VAL A 17 -11.61 -48.90 -38.40
N LEU A 18 -10.68 -47.95 -38.61
CA LEU A 18 -9.90 -47.90 -39.85
C LEU A 18 -8.60 -47.09 -39.71
N LEU A 19 -7.51 -47.76 -40.10
CA LEU A 19 -6.18 -47.23 -40.37
C LEU A 19 -6.22 -46.14 -41.45
N VAL A 20 -5.48 -45.05 -41.27
CA VAL A 20 -4.91 -44.29 -42.38
C VAL A 20 -3.43 -44.11 -42.12
N LEU A 21 -2.64 -44.97 -42.76
CA LEU A 21 -1.22 -44.75 -43.04
C LEU A 21 -1.14 -43.69 -44.15
N PHE A 22 -0.53 -42.54 -43.87
CA PHE A 22 0.17 -41.77 -44.88
C PHE A 22 1.64 -41.68 -44.48
N THR A 23 2.46 -42.40 -45.23
CA THR A 23 3.90 -42.22 -45.34
C THR A 23 4.19 -40.98 -46.18
N SER A 24 5.02 -40.05 -45.69
CA SER A 24 6.07 -39.41 -46.49
C SER A 24 6.90 -38.47 -45.63
N GLY A 25 8.22 -38.57 -45.74
CA GLY A 25 9.16 -37.63 -45.16
C GLY A 25 10.31 -38.30 -44.42
N CYS A 26 11.18 -39.03 -45.13
CA CYS A 26 12.57 -39.14 -44.70
C CYS A 26 13.18 -37.74 -44.83
N GLY A 27 13.15 -36.97 -43.76
CA GLY A 27 13.94 -35.76 -43.56
C GLY A 27 14.80 -36.03 -42.33
N ASP A 28 16.08 -35.66 -42.44
CA ASP A 28 17.13 -35.94 -41.46
C ASP A 28 16.66 -35.78 -40.01
N ASP A 29 16.76 -36.86 -39.23
CA ASP A 29 16.68 -36.84 -37.76
C ASP A 29 17.93 -36.13 -37.21
N ASP A 30 18.07 -34.83 -37.48
CA ASP A 30 18.74 -33.98 -36.51
C ASP A 30 17.93 -34.13 -35.22
N PRO A 31 18.54 -34.53 -34.09
CA PRO A 31 17.82 -34.62 -32.83
C PRO A 31 17.29 -33.21 -32.56
N ALA A 32 15.97 -33.05 -32.72
CA ALA A 32 15.31 -31.78 -32.46
C ALA A 32 15.79 -31.31 -31.10
N THR A 33 16.58 -30.23 -31.08
CA THR A 33 17.12 -29.66 -29.85
C THR A 33 15.95 -29.56 -28.88
N PRO A 34 16.01 -30.23 -27.71
CA PRO A 34 14.87 -30.23 -26.81
C PRO A 34 14.48 -28.78 -26.56
N ALA A 35 13.18 -28.49 -26.71
CA ALA A 35 12.68 -27.16 -26.42
C ALA A 35 13.13 -26.80 -24.99
N PRO A 36 13.63 -25.57 -24.77
CA PRO A 36 14.08 -25.17 -23.45
C PRO A 36 12.94 -25.37 -22.44
N GLU A 37 13.27 -25.72 -21.21
CA GLU A 37 12.28 -25.84 -20.15
C GLU A 37 11.66 -24.45 -19.86
N PRO A 38 10.39 -24.39 -19.43
CA PRO A 38 9.78 -23.12 -19.01
C PRO A 38 10.52 -22.55 -17.79
N ASP A 39 10.75 -21.23 -17.77
CA ASP A 39 11.34 -20.50 -16.64
C ASP A 39 10.29 -19.51 -16.12
N LEU A 40 9.45 -20.01 -15.21
CA LEU A 40 8.31 -19.27 -14.67
C LEU A 40 8.70 -18.49 -13.42
N LYS A 41 8.40 -17.20 -13.41
CA LYS A 41 8.59 -16.30 -12.27
C LYS A 41 7.27 -15.64 -11.93
N LEU A 42 6.85 -15.81 -10.68
CA LEU A 42 5.71 -15.12 -10.11
C LEU A 42 6.21 -13.96 -9.27
N SER A 43 5.66 -12.78 -9.49
CA SER A 43 5.92 -11.61 -8.65
C SER A 43 4.61 -10.91 -8.33
N LEU A 44 4.55 -10.37 -7.12
CA LEU A 44 3.42 -9.61 -6.63
C LEU A 44 3.99 -8.32 -6.04
N ALA A 45 3.44 -7.18 -6.46
CA ALA A 45 3.90 -5.89 -6.00
C ALA A 45 2.72 -5.00 -5.61
N PRO A 46 2.78 -4.31 -4.46
CA PRO A 46 1.84 -3.25 -4.11
C PRO A 46 2.10 -2.04 -5.01
N HIS A 47 1.04 -1.43 -5.54
CA HIS A 47 1.12 -0.21 -6.31
C HIS A 47 -0.18 0.60 -6.17
N ASN A 48 -0.15 1.71 -5.42
CA ASN A 48 -1.28 2.62 -5.19
C ASN A 48 -2.57 1.92 -4.73
N GLY A 49 -2.49 1.09 -3.68
CA GLY A 49 -3.65 0.34 -3.16
C GLY A 49 -4.14 -0.80 -4.07
N VAL A 50 -3.37 -1.18 -5.08
CA VAL A 50 -3.66 -2.31 -5.99
C VAL A 50 -2.49 -3.27 -5.99
N LEU A 51 -2.77 -4.57 -6.11
CA LEU A 51 -1.76 -5.61 -6.22
C LEU A 51 -1.55 -5.99 -7.69
N ASP A 52 -0.36 -5.73 -8.20
CA ASP A 52 0.04 -6.15 -9.54
C ASP A 52 0.64 -7.55 -9.48
N LEU A 53 -0.14 -8.55 -9.90
CA LEU A 53 0.34 -9.93 -10.08
C LEU A 53 0.93 -10.07 -11.48
N LYS A 54 2.21 -10.42 -11.56
CA LYS A 54 2.91 -10.69 -12.82
C LYS A 54 3.44 -12.11 -12.83
N LEU A 55 3.02 -12.87 -13.83
CA LEU A 55 3.63 -14.14 -14.20
C LEU A 55 4.44 -13.91 -15.47
N ARG A 56 5.73 -14.26 -15.41
CA ARG A 56 6.65 -14.15 -16.53
C ARG A 56 7.22 -15.52 -16.87
N ASN A 57 7.28 -15.85 -18.16
CA ASN A 57 7.96 -17.02 -18.67
C ASN A 57 9.14 -16.58 -19.54
N ASP A 58 10.36 -16.74 -19.04
CA ASP A 58 11.59 -16.41 -19.80
C ASP A 58 12.19 -17.65 -20.51
N GLY A 59 11.53 -18.81 -20.39
CA GLY A 59 12.01 -20.10 -20.92
C GLY A 59 11.19 -20.58 -22.12
N GLY A 60 11.08 -21.91 -22.27
CA GLY A 60 10.26 -22.50 -23.33
C GLY A 60 8.78 -22.64 -22.98
N PRO A 61 8.01 -23.39 -23.79
CA PRO A 61 6.55 -23.43 -23.69
C PRO A 61 6.09 -24.03 -22.35
N MET A 62 5.01 -23.46 -21.81
CA MET A 62 4.39 -23.96 -20.58
C MET A 62 3.88 -25.40 -20.76
N SER A 63 4.13 -26.25 -19.76
CA SER A 63 3.82 -27.68 -19.80
C SER A 63 2.33 -28.01 -19.61
N GLY A 64 1.50 -27.04 -19.21
CA GLY A 64 0.06 -27.26 -18.99
C GLY A 64 -0.67 -26.04 -18.44
N ALA A 65 -1.98 -26.18 -18.28
CA ALA A 65 -2.80 -25.20 -17.56
C ALA A 65 -2.45 -25.22 -16.07
N ALA A 66 -2.54 -24.07 -15.41
CA ALA A 66 -2.45 -24.00 -13.95
C ALA A 66 -3.43 -23.00 -13.37
N ALA A 67 -3.76 -23.20 -12.10
CA ALA A 67 -4.53 -22.27 -11.30
C ALA A 67 -3.56 -21.47 -10.40
N LEU A 68 -3.70 -20.16 -10.42
CA LEU A 68 -3.10 -19.25 -9.44
C LEU A 68 -4.17 -18.97 -8.38
N VAL A 69 -3.89 -19.36 -7.14
CA VAL A 69 -4.81 -19.14 -6.01
C VAL A 69 -4.27 -17.98 -5.19
N ALA A 70 -5.02 -16.88 -5.17
CA ALA A 70 -4.79 -15.77 -4.25
C ALA A 70 -5.55 -16.06 -2.95
N ALA A 71 -4.83 -16.05 -1.83
CA ALA A 71 -5.40 -16.13 -0.48
C ALA A 71 -5.16 -14.80 0.24
N PHE A 72 -6.24 -14.23 0.76
CA PHE A 72 -6.24 -12.96 1.48
C PHE A 72 -6.29 -13.21 2.99
N GLU A 73 -5.81 -12.23 3.77
CA GLU A 73 -5.76 -12.30 5.23
C GLU A 73 -7.15 -12.47 5.88
N ASP A 74 -8.19 -11.91 5.27
CA ASP A 74 -9.59 -12.06 5.70
C ASP A 74 -10.17 -13.47 5.45
N GLY A 75 -9.37 -14.38 4.88
CA GLY A 75 -9.76 -15.74 4.55
C GLY A 75 -10.45 -15.89 3.20
N GLN A 76 -10.67 -14.81 2.45
CA GLN A 76 -11.16 -14.90 1.08
C GLN A 76 -10.12 -15.52 0.16
N ARG A 77 -10.61 -16.12 -0.93
CA ARG A 77 -9.78 -16.74 -1.95
C ARG A 77 -10.29 -16.39 -3.33
N ASP A 78 -9.37 -16.05 -4.22
CA ASP A 78 -9.64 -15.89 -5.65
C ASP A 78 -8.77 -16.86 -6.45
N THR A 79 -9.24 -17.29 -7.62
CA THR A 79 -8.54 -18.26 -8.46
C THR A 79 -8.54 -17.84 -9.91
N LEU A 80 -7.34 -17.60 -10.44
CA LEU A 80 -7.10 -17.31 -11.84
C LEU A 80 -6.64 -18.57 -12.56
N TYR A 81 -7.36 -18.99 -13.59
CA TYR A 81 -6.99 -20.13 -14.43
C TYR A 81 -6.23 -19.67 -15.66
N LEU A 82 -5.01 -20.17 -15.82
CA LEU A 82 -4.16 -19.92 -16.98
C LEU A 82 -4.14 -21.13 -17.89
N GLN A 83 -4.40 -20.90 -19.18
CA GLN A 83 -4.36 -21.94 -20.19
C GLN A 83 -2.98 -22.03 -20.86
N PRO A 84 -2.62 -23.20 -21.42
CA PRO A 84 -1.42 -23.33 -22.25
C PRO A 84 -1.48 -22.34 -23.42
N GLY A 85 -0.40 -21.60 -23.65
CA GLY A 85 -0.35 -20.58 -24.70
C GLY A 85 -0.86 -19.19 -24.31
N ALA A 86 -1.18 -18.95 -23.02
CA ALA A 86 -1.14 -17.59 -22.51
C ALA A 86 0.27 -17.03 -22.75
N ALA A 87 0.36 -15.79 -23.24
CA ALA A 87 1.59 -15.17 -23.76
C ALA A 87 2.79 -15.29 -22.81
N ASP A 88 4.00 -15.00 -23.31
CA ASP A 88 5.28 -15.00 -22.57
C ASP A 88 5.23 -14.23 -21.23
N SER A 89 4.24 -13.35 -21.06
CA SER A 89 3.85 -12.81 -19.76
C SER A 89 2.34 -12.64 -19.64
N VAL A 90 1.83 -12.84 -18.42
CA VAL A 90 0.47 -12.51 -18.02
C VAL A 90 0.54 -11.56 -16.84
N SER A 91 -0.16 -10.44 -16.94
CA SER A 91 -0.31 -9.48 -15.84
C SER A 91 -1.78 -9.36 -15.49
N CYS A 92 -2.10 -9.52 -14.22
CA CYS A 92 -3.45 -9.35 -13.70
C CYS A 92 -3.40 -8.42 -12.48
N ARG A 93 -4.45 -7.60 -12.33
CA ARG A 93 -4.62 -6.75 -11.16
C ARG A 93 -5.55 -7.44 -10.20
N LEU A 94 -5.08 -7.63 -8.97
CA LEU A 94 -5.90 -8.05 -7.86
C LEU A 94 -6.30 -6.80 -7.08
N SER A 95 -7.59 -6.51 -7.01
CA SER A 95 -8.09 -5.46 -6.14
C SER A 95 -8.28 -6.05 -4.75
N ASN A 96 -7.26 -5.95 -3.91
CA ASN A 96 -7.45 -6.02 -2.47
C ASN A 96 -6.84 -4.76 -1.86
N ILE A 97 -7.70 -3.96 -1.23
CA ILE A 97 -7.34 -2.68 -0.61
C ILE A 97 -6.87 -2.91 0.84
N HIS A 98 -7.03 -4.12 1.40
CA HIS A 98 -6.73 -4.38 2.81
C HIS A 98 -6.09 -5.76 3.05
N GLY A 99 -4.97 -5.77 3.76
CA GLY A 99 -4.30 -6.98 4.26
C GLY A 99 -3.36 -7.66 3.28
N CYS A 100 -2.56 -8.57 3.82
CA CYS A 100 -1.58 -9.32 3.05
C CYS A 100 -2.27 -10.29 2.06
N VAL A 101 -1.62 -10.51 0.92
CA VAL A 101 -2.03 -11.51 -0.07
C VAL A 101 -0.90 -12.49 -0.33
N THR A 102 -1.25 -13.77 -0.47
CA THR A 102 -0.32 -14.80 -0.94
C THR A 102 -0.91 -15.48 -2.16
N VAL A 103 -0.16 -15.48 -3.27
CA VAL A 103 -0.54 -16.14 -4.52
C VAL A 103 0.33 -17.38 -4.71
N THR A 104 -0.31 -18.52 -4.93
CA THR A 104 0.37 -19.81 -5.12
C THR A 104 -0.07 -20.51 -6.41
N SER A 105 0.83 -21.28 -7.00
CA SER A 105 0.52 -22.28 -8.03
C SER A 105 1.16 -23.60 -7.64
N GLU A 106 0.35 -24.58 -7.27
CA GLU A 106 0.83 -25.94 -6.94
C GLU A 106 1.43 -26.63 -8.16
N ALA A 107 0.80 -26.47 -9.34
CA ALA A 107 1.23 -27.12 -10.58
C ALA A 107 2.60 -26.66 -11.06
N TRP A 108 2.98 -25.42 -10.74
CA TRP A 108 4.26 -24.82 -11.13
C TRP A 108 5.21 -24.59 -9.97
N GLY A 109 4.82 -24.93 -8.74
CA GLY A 109 5.62 -24.71 -7.54
C GLY A 109 5.97 -23.24 -7.31
N LEU A 110 5.05 -22.31 -7.62
CA LEU A 110 5.27 -20.87 -7.51
C LEU A 110 4.55 -20.31 -6.28
N GLU A 111 5.18 -19.33 -5.64
CA GLU A 111 4.63 -18.59 -4.51
C GLU A 111 5.13 -17.14 -4.58
N ALA A 112 4.24 -16.18 -4.32
CA ALA A 112 4.57 -14.78 -4.15
C ALA A 112 3.62 -14.15 -3.12
N SER A 113 4.16 -13.35 -2.22
CA SER A 113 3.40 -12.61 -1.21
C SER A 113 3.60 -11.11 -1.37
N ALA A 114 2.59 -10.35 -0.98
CA ALA A 114 2.68 -8.90 -0.82
C ALA A 114 1.99 -8.49 0.48
N ASP A 115 2.59 -7.51 1.13
CA ASP A 115 2.09 -6.91 2.36
C ASP A 115 0.93 -5.94 2.08
N ASP A 116 0.38 -5.31 3.12
CA ASP A 116 -0.82 -4.47 3.01
C ASP A 116 -0.52 -3.20 2.19
N CYS A 117 -0.98 -3.18 0.94
CA CYS A 117 -0.78 -2.08 0.00
C CYS A 117 -1.25 -0.72 0.50
N LEU A 118 -2.34 -0.68 1.25
CA LEU A 118 -2.89 0.58 1.75
C LEU A 118 -2.00 1.10 2.86
N LYS A 119 -1.61 0.23 3.78
CA LYS A 119 -0.69 0.55 4.86
C LYS A 119 0.64 1.06 4.30
N ASP A 120 1.26 0.32 3.37
CA ASP A 120 2.55 0.70 2.79
C ASP A 120 2.47 2.04 2.06
N SER A 121 1.40 2.27 1.27
CA SER A 121 1.22 3.55 0.56
C SER A 121 1.03 4.73 1.51
N LEU A 122 0.35 4.51 2.64
CA LEU A 122 0.16 5.52 3.68
C LEU A 122 1.44 5.80 4.45
N GLU A 123 2.19 4.75 4.83
CA GLU A 123 3.49 4.89 5.48
C GLU A 123 4.48 5.64 4.59
N ASP A 124 4.59 5.28 3.30
CA ASP A 124 5.45 5.99 2.33
C ASP A 124 5.07 7.47 2.17
N MET A 125 3.77 7.79 2.13
CA MET A 125 3.33 9.19 2.09
C MET A 125 3.68 9.95 3.38
N MET A 126 3.55 9.31 4.55
CA MET A 126 3.87 9.94 5.83
C MET A 126 5.37 10.13 6.03
N ASP A 127 6.20 9.16 5.61
CA ASP A 127 7.66 9.28 5.63
C ASP A 127 8.14 10.44 4.72
N SER A 128 7.38 10.75 3.68
CA SER A 128 7.67 11.89 2.80
C SER A 128 7.20 13.25 3.34
N LEU A 129 6.41 13.27 4.42
CA LEU A 129 5.77 14.47 4.95
C LEU A 129 6.73 15.23 5.87
N GLN A 130 7.46 16.18 5.30
CA GLN A 130 8.37 17.06 6.07
C GLN A 130 7.57 18.10 6.87
N LEU A 131 7.40 17.86 8.17
CA LEU A 131 6.63 18.73 9.08
C LEU A 131 7.13 20.19 9.08
N ASP A 132 8.44 20.38 9.02
CA ASP A 132 9.10 21.70 8.98
C ASP A 132 8.58 22.58 7.83
N SER A 133 8.26 21.96 6.69
CA SER A 133 7.79 22.68 5.50
C SER A 133 6.32 23.11 5.60
N LEU A 134 5.55 22.48 6.49
CA LEU A 134 4.14 22.76 6.70
C LEU A 134 3.92 23.81 7.80
N MET A 135 4.93 24.04 8.65
CA MET A 135 4.85 25.05 9.68
C MET A 135 5.05 26.45 9.11
N PRO A 136 4.13 27.40 9.38
CA PRO A 136 4.33 28.79 8.99
C PRO A 136 5.58 29.34 9.71
N SER A 137 6.42 30.06 8.97
CA SER A 137 7.60 30.72 9.54
C SER A 137 7.55 32.22 9.23
N PRO A 138 7.48 33.11 10.24
CA PRO A 138 7.46 32.82 11.68
C PRO A 138 6.17 32.14 12.15
N VAL A 139 6.27 31.31 13.20
CA VAL A 139 5.13 30.60 13.79
C VAL A 139 4.24 31.53 14.61
N ALA A 140 4.81 32.61 15.13
CA ALA A 140 4.11 33.63 15.90
C ALA A 140 4.85 34.97 15.84
N ILE A 141 4.09 36.05 16.08
CA ILE A 141 4.64 37.38 16.30
C ILE A 141 4.15 37.84 17.68
N LEU A 142 5.07 38.27 18.54
CA LEU A 142 4.81 38.66 19.92
C LEU A 142 5.33 40.06 20.19
N ASP A 143 4.47 40.94 20.70
CA ASP A 143 4.83 42.28 21.14
C ASP A 143 5.06 42.30 22.66
N ILE A 144 6.29 42.60 23.09
CA ILE A 144 6.69 42.68 24.50
C ILE A 144 7.33 44.04 24.76
N GLY A 145 6.58 44.92 25.42
CA GLY A 145 7.02 46.29 25.70
C GLY A 145 7.18 47.11 24.42
N LEU A 146 8.41 47.58 24.15
CA LEU A 146 8.76 48.30 22.92
C LEU A 146 9.38 47.37 21.84
N CYS A 147 9.40 46.07 22.10
CA CYS A 147 10.00 45.08 21.23
C CYS A 147 8.93 44.21 20.56
N THR A 148 9.14 43.91 19.29
CA THR A 148 8.36 42.90 18.55
C THR A 148 9.30 41.76 18.23
N TYR A 149 8.88 40.54 18.53
CA TYR A 149 9.64 39.32 18.29
C TYR A 149 8.92 38.44 17.26
N ALA A 150 9.61 38.08 16.19
CA ALA A 150 9.20 37.03 15.28
C ALA A 150 9.74 35.70 15.79
N ILE A 151 8.85 34.76 16.13
CA ILE A 151 9.23 33.46 16.67
C ILE A 151 9.35 32.46 15.52
N HIS A 152 10.49 31.81 15.47
CA HIS A 152 10.80 30.71 14.57
C HIS A 152 11.00 29.45 15.40
N VAL A 153 10.61 28.31 14.82
CA VAL A 153 10.96 26.97 15.31
C VAL A 153 11.91 26.40 14.27
N ASP A 154 13.12 26.08 14.70
CA ASP A 154 14.16 25.50 13.88
C ASP A 154 14.45 24.06 14.38
N ASN A 155 15.02 23.21 13.53
CA ASN A 155 15.45 21.84 13.88
C ASN A 155 14.38 21.00 14.59
N LEU A 156 13.15 21.02 14.08
CA LEU A 156 12.08 20.22 14.63
C LEU A 156 12.33 18.73 14.31
N ASP A 157 12.32 17.90 15.33
CA ASP A 157 12.45 16.45 15.23
C ASP A 157 11.30 15.77 15.98
N SER A 158 10.94 14.56 15.56
CA SER A 158 9.86 13.78 16.19
C SER A 158 10.05 12.30 15.98
N ASP A 159 9.45 11.49 16.86
CA ASP A 159 9.33 10.06 16.60
C ASP A 159 8.51 9.79 15.32
N PRO A 160 8.66 8.62 14.68
CA PRO A 160 7.84 8.22 13.54
C PRO A 160 6.34 8.39 13.83
N VAL A 161 5.65 9.03 12.88
CA VAL A 161 4.22 9.32 12.98
C VAL A 161 3.45 8.01 13.00
N THR A 162 2.54 7.85 13.96
CA THR A 162 1.65 6.69 13.96
C THR A 162 0.31 7.04 13.35
N PHE A 163 -0.19 6.14 12.51
CA PHE A 163 -1.45 6.26 11.79
C PHE A 163 -2.46 5.23 12.27
N GLU A 164 -3.71 5.62 12.40
CA GLU A 164 -4.80 4.70 12.68
C GLU A 164 -6.13 5.14 12.05
N LEU A 165 -6.87 4.17 11.53
CA LEU A 165 -8.24 4.35 11.05
C LEU A 165 -9.19 3.86 12.14
N VAL A 166 -9.97 4.77 12.69
CA VAL A 166 -10.91 4.50 13.78
C VAL A 166 -12.32 4.61 13.23
N ARG A 167 -13.17 3.63 13.55
CA ARG A 167 -14.59 3.71 13.24
C ARG A 167 -15.28 4.57 14.30
N SER A 168 -15.95 5.63 13.88
CA SER A 168 -16.72 6.53 14.73
C SER A 168 -18.22 6.37 14.46
N ASP A 169 -19.06 6.99 15.28
CA ASP A 169 -20.52 6.98 15.09
C ASP A 169 -20.94 7.74 13.82
N SER A 170 -20.11 8.67 13.35
CA SER A 170 -20.32 9.47 12.12
C SER A 170 -19.71 8.82 10.87
N GLY A 171 -18.82 7.83 11.00
CA GLY A 171 -18.22 7.18 9.85
C GLY A 171 -16.83 6.61 10.12
N LEU A 172 -15.88 6.96 9.25
CA LEU A 172 -14.48 6.58 9.37
C LEU A 172 -13.69 7.83 9.73
N THR A 173 -12.93 7.78 10.81
CA THR A 173 -12.08 8.88 11.26
C THR A 173 -10.64 8.43 11.17
N MET A 174 -9.80 9.31 10.66
CA MET A 174 -8.38 9.11 10.51
C MET A 174 -7.66 9.83 11.65
N ARG A 175 -6.90 9.09 12.46
CA ARG A 175 -6.10 9.65 13.53
C ARG A 175 -4.61 9.54 13.20
N TYR A 176 -3.91 10.66 13.33
CA TYR A 176 -2.46 10.78 13.29
C TYR A 176 -1.94 11.16 14.66
N VAL A 177 -0.84 10.55 15.08
CA VAL A 177 -0.19 10.90 16.34
C VAL A 177 1.30 11.14 16.11
N PHE A 178 1.71 12.38 16.31
CA PHE A 178 3.10 12.81 16.44
C PHE A 178 3.49 12.70 17.91
N ARG A 179 4.66 12.14 18.22
CA ARG A 179 5.14 11.95 19.59
C ARG A 179 6.52 12.53 19.77
N ASN A 180 6.80 12.99 20.99
CA ASN A 180 8.10 13.49 21.40
C ASN A 180 8.66 14.52 20.41
N LEU A 181 7.87 15.55 20.08
CA LEU A 181 8.34 16.59 19.18
C LEU A 181 9.27 17.52 19.97
N HIS A 182 10.43 17.80 19.41
CA HIS A 182 11.43 18.69 20.00
C HIS A 182 11.97 19.64 18.94
N GLY A 183 12.13 20.92 19.27
CA GLY A 183 12.69 21.91 18.36
C GLY A 183 13.35 23.07 19.08
N ASP A 184 14.18 23.81 18.35
CA ASP A 184 14.83 25.02 18.83
C ASP A 184 13.93 26.23 18.57
N LEU A 185 13.73 27.07 19.57
CA LEU A 185 13.03 28.34 19.41
C LEU A 185 14.02 29.47 19.16
N ARG A 186 13.69 30.32 18.19
CA ARG A 186 14.42 31.55 17.91
C ARG A 186 13.47 32.74 17.79
N GLY A 187 13.55 33.67 18.73
CA GLY A 187 12.84 34.94 18.68
C GLY A 187 13.73 36.04 18.10
N VAL A 188 13.43 36.51 16.89
CA VAL A 188 14.18 37.60 16.25
C VAL A 188 13.58 38.94 16.62
N GLY A 189 14.37 39.82 17.25
CA GLY A 189 13.91 41.12 17.72
C GLY A 189 13.82 42.17 16.59
N SER A 190 12.84 43.07 16.68
CA SER A 190 12.57 44.06 15.64
C SER A 190 13.63 45.16 15.49
N ASN A 191 14.54 45.33 16.47
CA ASN A 191 15.58 46.36 16.42
C ASN A 191 16.77 46.03 17.35
N TRP A 192 17.82 46.87 17.30
CA TRP A 192 19.07 46.68 18.06
C TRP A 192 18.91 46.67 19.59
N ALA A 193 17.84 47.26 20.13
CA ALA A 193 17.55 47.24 21.57
C ALA A 193 16.77 45.98 22.01
N CYS A 194 16.27 45.22 21.04
CA CYS A 194 15.55 43.96 21.24
C CYS A 194 16.49 42.82 20.83
N ALA A 195 17.30 42.35 21.77
CA ALA A 195 18.22 41.25 21.51
C ALA A 195 17.44 39.99 21.12
N ASP A 196 17.94 39.25 20.12
CA ASP A 196 17.41 37.94 19.77
C ASP A 196 17.35 37.03 21.00
N GLN A 197 16.29 36.23 21.09
CA GLN A 197 16.06 35.25 22.14
C GLN A 197 16.16 33.85 21.56
N TYR A 198 16.62 32.91 22.37
CA TYR A 198 16.75 31.51 21.99
C TYR A 198 16.09 30.64 23.05
N GLY A 199 15.69 29.44 22.70
CA GLY A 199 15.07 28.52 23.63
C GLY A 199 14.82 27.17 22.98
N ASP A 200 14.05 26.35 23.68
CA ASP A 200 13.65 25.03 23.25
C ASP A 200 12.14 24.85 23.45
N VAL A 201 11.54 24.05 22.56
CA VAL A 201 10.15 23.62 22.67
C VAL A 201 10.11 22.10 22.69
N GLY A 202 9.37 21.55 23.65
CA GLY A 202 9.03 20.14 23.74
C GLY A 202 7.52 19.96 23.68
N ILE A 203 7.05 18.99 22.91
CA ILE A 203 5.65 18.60 22.87
C ILE A 203 5.58 17.08 23.03
N THR A 204 4.87 16.63 24.05
CA THR A 204 4.74 15.19 24.31
C THR A 204 4.01 14.48 23.17
N SER A 205 2.89 15.04 22.71
CA SER A 205 2.23 14.55 21.50
C SER A 205 1.33 15.59 20.84
N VAL A 206 1.20 15.47 19.52
CA VAL A 206 0.15 16.13 18.75
C VAL A 206 -0.73 15.03 18.15
N VAL A 207 -2.01 15.06 18.47
CA VAL A 207 -3.01 14.14 17.92
C VAL A 207 -3.85 14.93 16.93
N VAL A 208 -3.92 14.47 15.68
CA VAL A 208 -4.80 15.04 14.65
C VAL A 208 -5.84 14.00 14.30
N GLU A 209 -7.11 14.35 14.41
CA GLU A 209 -8.22 13.51 13.99
C GLU A 209 -8.95 14.22 12.85
N ALA A 210 -9.10 13.54 11.71
CA ALA A 210 -9.79 14.05 10.53
C ALA A 210 -10.87 13.06 10.10
N ASP A 211 -12.11 13.52 9.98
CA ASP A 211 -13.17 12.68 9.47
C ASP A 211 -12.96 12.41 7.97
N ILE A 212 -13.30 11.20 7.53
CA ILE A 212 -13.26 10.83 6.12
C ILE A 212 -14.68 10.91 5.57
N ASP A 213 -14.87 11.85 4.66
CA ASP A 213 -16.11 12.00 3.91
C ASP A 213 -16.01 11.18 2.62
N ILE A 214 -17.01 10.34 2.39
CA ILE A 214 -17.13 9.54 1.17
C ILE A 214 -18.39 10.02 0.43
N ASP A 215 -18.20 10.69 -0.70
CA ASP A 215 -19.31 10.99 -1.62
C ASP A 215 -19.54 9.79 -2.52
N GLU A 216 -20.63 9.06 -2.29
CA GLU A 216 -21.01 7.86 -3.04
C GLU A 216 -21.72 8.17 -4.38
N GLY A 217 -21.53 9.37 -4.94
CA GLY A 217 -22.02 9.74 -6.27
C GLY A 217 -21.54 8.82 -7.41
N GLY A 218 -21.83 9.21 -8.66
CA GLY A 218 -21.49 8.41 -9.85
C GLY A 218 -20.00 8.10 -10.03
N ASN A 219 -19.12 8.86 -9.36
CA ASN A 219 -17.72 8.53 -9.12
C ASN A 219 -17.48 8.72 -7.62
N PRO A 220 -17.13 7.67 -6.87
CA PRO A 220 -16.86 7.81 -5.44
C PRO A 220 -15.63 8.72 -5.23
N GLU A 221 -15.81 9.78 -4.43
CA GLU A 221 -14.74 10.69 -4.02
C GLU A 221 -14.54 10.55 -2.51
N VAL A 222 -13.27 10.49 -2.11
CA VAL A 222 -12.87 10.44 -0.69
C VAL A 222 -12.18 11.75 -0.40
N SER A 223 -12.74 12.52 0.53
CA SER A 223 -12.15 13.76 1.02
C SER A 223 -11.90 13.70 2.52
N LEU A 224 -10.92 14.45 2.96
CA LEU A 224 -10.73 14.71 4.38
C LEU A 224 -11.64 15.87 4.76
N GLY A 225 -12.52 15.61 5.73
CA GLY A 225 -13.43 16.58 6.31
C GLY A 225 -12.71 17.52 7.27
N GLU A 226 -13.44 18.00 8.27
CA GLU A 226 -12.85 18.81 9.33
C GLU A 226 -11.79 18.02 10.10
N ALA A 227 -10.66 18.67 10.36
CA ALA A 227 -9.56 18.11 11.13
C ALA A 227 -9.43 18.86 12.46
N GLU A 228 -9.45 18.12 13.56
CA GLU A 228 -9.18 18.63 14.89
C GLU A 228 -7.77 18.22 15.31
N ALA A 229 -6.99 19.18 15.83
CA ALA A 229 -5.66 18.93 16.36
C ALA A 229 -5.62 19.23 17.86
N ALA A 230 -5.16 18.26 18.65
CA ALA A 230 -4.94 18.36 20.08
C ALA A 230 -3.45 18.29 20.39
N VAL A 231 -2.93 19.32 21.05
CA VAL A 231 -1.53 19.40 21.50
C VAL A 231 -1.46 19.04 22.98
N ASN A 232 -0.67 18.03 23.33
CA ASN A 232 -0.52 17.53 24.68
C ASN A 232 0.90 17.72 25.20
N GLY A 233 1.02 18.20 26.44
CA GLY A 233 2.30 18.33 27.12
C GLY A 233 3.25 19.30 26.41
N LEU A 234 2.73 20.47 26.01
CA LEU A 234 3.53 21.58 25.51
C LEU A 234 4.38 22.13 26.67
N ASP A 235 5.69 22.06 26.50
CA ASP A 235 6.70 22.65 27.35
C ASP A 235 7.54 23.61 26.51
N VAL A 236 7.69 24.83 27.00
CA VAL A 236 8.38 25.91 26.30
C VAL A 236 9.35 26.54 27.26
N ASN A 237 10.62 26.45 26.94
CA ASN A 237 11.68 27.07 27.70
C ASN A 237 12.38 28.12 26.83
N VAL A 238 12.44 29.35 27.32
CA VAL A 238 13.06 30.47 26.60
C VAL A 238 14.19 31.01 27.44
N ASP A 239 15.41 30.91 26.93
CA ASP A 239 16.59 31.48 27.57
C ASP A 239 16.57 33.01 27.43
N GLY A 240 16.59 33.73 28.56
CA GLY A 240 16.77 35.19 28.58
C GLY A 240 15.83 35.95 29.54
N ILE A 241 15.65 37.25 29.31
CA ILE A 241 14.84 38.16 30.17
C ILE A 241 13.36 37.77 30.19
N LEU A 242 12.92 36.95 29.23
CA LEU A 242 11.55 36.46 29.12
C LEU A 242 11.31 35.15 29.88
N GLY A 243 12.37 34.49 30.35
CA GLY A 243 12.35 33.21 31.07
C GLY A 243 12.97 33.32 32.47
N SER A 244 12.30 34.03 33.38
CA SER A 244 12.45 33.88 34.84
C SER A 244 11.17 34.30 35.56
#